data_AF-A0A2U0AAM0-F1
#
_entry.id   AF-A0A2U0AAM0-F1
#
_cell.length_a   1.000
_cell.length_b   1.000
_cell.length_c   1.000
_cell.angle_alpha   90.00
_cell.angle_beta   90.00
_cell.angle_gamma   90.00
#
_symmetry.space_group_name_H-M   'P 1'
#
loop_
_entity.id
_entity.type
_entity.pdbx_description
1 polymer ?
#
loop_
_entity_poly.entity_id
_entity_poly.type
_entity_poly.pdbx_seq_one_letter_code
_entity_poly.pdbx_strand_id
1 'polypeptide(L)'
;TTAIILPGWMFNIATLVHAEEALLAAIFLNSVHFFNVHFRPERFPMSTTIFTGKIPIEEFKHDHRLEYDRLVESGELDRHLVRRPSRRADLAASFITTVLIMSGLALLTLVLIGVMTSPS
;
A
#
# COMPACT_ATOMS: atom_id res chain seq x y z
N THR A 1 24.89 -2.46 26.94
CA THR A 1 23.54 -1.85 26.87
C THR A 1 23.41 -1.06 25.59
N THR A 2 22.20 -0.79 25.10
CA THR A 2 21.94 0.00 23.87
C THR A 2 22.76 1.29 23.77
N ALA A 3 23.04 1.95 24.90
CA ALA A 3 23.89 3.14 24.98
C ALA A 3 25.37 2.95 24.57
N ILE A 4 25.88 1.72 24.50
CA ILE A 4 27.24 1.40 24.01
C ILE A 4 27.31 1.50 22.47
N ILE A 5 26.19 1.26 21.79
CA ILE A 5 26.10 1.23 20.31
C ILE A 5 25.27 2.38 19.74
N LEU A 6 24.39 3.00 20.54
CA LEU A 6 23.55 4.14 20.18
C LEU A 6 23.72 5.23 21.24
N PRO A 7 24.71 6.12 21.09
CA PRO A 7 24.89 7.27 21.95
C PRO A 7 23.63 8.14 22.01
N GLY A 8 23.39 8.82 23.13
CA GLY A 8 22.16 9.58 23.39
C GLY A 8 21.79 10.61 22.29
N TRP A 9 22.79 11.26 21.67
CA TRP A 9 22.54 12.24 20.60
C TRP A 9 21.87 11.64 19.36
N MET A 10 22.05 10.33 19.11
CA MET A 10 21.40 9.66 17.99
C MET A 10 19.89 9.63 18.14
N PHE A 11 19.36 9.60 19.37
CA PHE A 11 17.91 9.64 19.60
C PHE A 11 17.32 11.01 19.27
N ASN A 12 18.07 12.10 19.48
CA ASN A 12 17.62 13.44 19.09
C ASN A 12 17.46 13.53 17.56
N ILE A 13 18.45 13.02 16.82
CA ILE A 13 18.40 12.99 15.35
C ILE A 13 17.32 12.04 14.86
N ALA A 14 17.26 10.82 15.41
CA ALA A 14 16.27 9.84 15.02
C ALA A 14 14.84 10.37 15.23
N THR A 15 14.59 11.12 16.30
CA THR A 15 13.29 11.75 16.55
C THR A 15 12.96 12.79 15.49
N LEU A 16 13.92 13.65 15.14
CA LEU A 16 13.72 14.68 14.11
C LEU A 16 13.42 14.05 12.73
N VAL A 17 14.31 13.16 12.28
CA VAL A 17 14.18 12.49 10.98
C VAL A 17 12.91 11.65 10.93
N HIS A 18 12.59 10.89 11.99
CA HIS A 18 11.36 10.11 12.02
C HIS A 18 10.12 11.00 11.92
N ALA A 19 10.09 12.16 12.59
CA ALA A 19 8.96 13.08 12.50
C ALA A 19 8.77 13.64 11.08
N GLU A 20 9.85 14.06 10.42
CA GLU A 20 9.80 14.57 9.05
C GLU A 20 9.35 13.49 8.06
N GLU A 21 9.98 12.31 8.11
CA GLU A 21 9.65 11.18 7.23
C GLU A 21 8.24 10.63 7.51
N ALA A 22 7.79 10.60 8.77
CA ALA A 22 6.44 10.17 9.12
C ALA A 22 5.38 11.10 8.54
N LEU A 23 5.61 12.42 8.55
CA LEU A 23 4.69 13.38 7.94
C LEU A 23 4.63 13.21 6.42
N LEU A 24 5.79 13.13 5.77
CA LEU A 24 5.89 12.91 4.32
C LEU A 24 5.21 11.60 3.91
N ALA A 25 5.49 10.51 4.63
CA ALA A 25 4.89 9.20 4.38
C ALA A 25 3.38 9.21 4.63
N ALA A 26 2.90 9.82 5.72
CA ALA A 26 1.48 9.88 6.04
C ALA A 26 0.70 10.62 4.93
N ILE A 27 1.23 11.74 4.44
CA ILE A 27 0.61 12.50 3.36
C ILE A 27 0.67 11.70 2.06
N PHE A 28 1.84 11.23 1.63
CA PHE A 28 2.01 10.55 0.35
C PHE A 28 1.20 9.24 0.26
N LEU A 29 1.25 8.41 1.31
CA LEU A 29 0.55 7.13 1.32
C LEU A 29 -0.97 7.31 1.35
N ASN A 30 -1.51 8.22 2.16
CA ASN A 30 -2.96 8.37 2.28
C ASN A 30 -3.58 9.29 1.22
N SER A 31 -2.79 9.99 0.41
CA SER A 31 -3.26 10.73 -0.77
C SER A 31 -2.90 9.98 -2.06
N VAL A 32 -1.69 10.16 -2.56
CA VAL A 32 -1.24 9.66 -3.88
C VAL A 32 -1.44 8.14 -3.99
N HIS A 33 -0.94 7.36 -3.03
CA HIS A 33 -1.05 5.90 -3.10
C HIS A 33 -2.50 5.42 -2.97
N PHE A 34 -3.29 5.99 -2.05
CA PHE A 34 -4.70 5.60 -1.89
C PHE A 34 -5.52 5.89 -3.14
N PHE A 35 -5.33 7.05 -3.78
CA PHE A 35 -6.02 7.34 -5.05
C PHE A 35 -5.54 6.45 -6.20
N ASN A 36 -4.24 6.20 -6.31
CA ASN A 36 -3.68 5.39 -7.40
C ASN A 36 -3.94 3.90 -7.27
N VAL A 37 -4.21 3.38 -6.08
CA VAL A 37 -4.33 1.92 -5.87
C VAL A 37 -5.69 1.54 -5.31
N HIS A 38 -6.20 2.26 -4.32
CA HIS A 38 -7.37 1.82 -3.54
C HIS A 38 -8.68 2.49 -3.97
N PHE A 39 -8.64 3.75 -4.38
CA PHE A 39 -9.81 4.51 -4.83
C PHE A 39 -9.94 4.60 -6.35
N ARG A 40 -9.23 3.73 -7.08
CA ARG A 40 -9.45 3.54 -8.53
C ARG A 40 -10.87 3.02 -8.77
N PRO A 41 -11.72 3.72 -9.55
CA PRO A 41 -13.11 3.32 -9.77
C PRO A 41 -13.25 1.90 -10.32
N GLU A 42 -12.31 1.46 -11.17
CA GLU A 42 -12.35 0.14 -11.82
C GLU A 42 -12.15 -1.01 -10.84
N ARG A 43 -11.55 -0.74 -9.68
CA ARG A 43 -11.23 -1.73 -8.64
C ARG A 43 -12.01 -1.53 -7.36
N PHE A 44 -13.00 -0.64 -7.35
CA PHE A 44 -13.82 -0.34 -6.17
C PHE A 44 -14.68 -1.56 -5.79
N PRO A 45 -14.83 -1.90 -4.48
CA PRO A 45 -14.31 -1.19 -3.31
C PRO A 45 -12.82 -1.44 -3.03
N MET A 46 -12.23 -2.56 -3.50
CA MET A 46 -10.79 -2.77 -3.48
C MET A 46 -10.32 -4.00 -4.26
N SER A 47 -9.07 -3.95 -4.76
CA SER A 47 -8.33 -5.13 -5.21
C SER A 47 -7.79 -5.97 -4.04
N THR A 48 -7.90 -7.30 -4.14
CA THR A 48 -7.29 -8.27 -3.21
C THR A 48 -5.90 -8.71 -3.64
N THR A 49 -5.36 -8.18 -4.75
CA THR A 49 -4.10 -8.62 -5.36
C THR A 49 -2.91 -8.43 -4.41
N ILE A 50 -2.91 -7.40 -3.55
CA ILE A 50 -1.84 -7.18 -2.55
C ILE A 50 -1.69 -8.35 -1.56
N PHE A 51 -2.77 -9.08 -1.28
CA PHE A 51 -2.76 -10.23 -0.37
C PHE A 51 -2.75 -11.57 -1.09
N THR A 52 -3.42 -11.66 -2.23
CA THR A 52 -3.55 -12.92 -2.97
C THR A 52 -2.43 -13.15 -3.97
N GLY A 53 -1.75 -12.08 -4.41
CA GLY A 53 -0.78 -12.10 -5.49
C GLY A 53 -1.38 -12.41 -6.86
N LYS A 54 -2.71 -12.40 -6.99
CA LYS A 54 -3.42 -12.80 -8.21
C LYS A 54 -4.19 -11.63 -8.79
N ILE A 55 -4.16 -11.52 -10.11
CA ILE A 55 -4.79 -10.47 -10.89
C ILE A 55 -5.60 -11.12 -12.04
N PRO A 56 -6.83 -10.68 -12.33
CA PRO A 56 -7.56 -11.12 -13.52
C PRO A 56 -6.79 -10.82 -14.80
N ILE A 57 -6.85 -11.73 -15.77
CA ILE A 57 -6.05 -11.62 -17.00
C ILE A 57 -6.35 -10.35 -17.81
N GLU A 58 -7.61 -9.94 -17.90
CA GLU A 58 -7.99 -8.72 -18.61
C GLU A 58 -7.45 -7.46 -17.92
N GLU A 59 -7.45 -7.46 -16.58
CA GLU A 59 -6.88 -6.37 -15.79
C GLU A 59 -5.36 -6.32 -15.93
N PHE A 60 -4.70 -7.48 -15.93
CA PHE A 60 -3.26 -7.58 -16.18
C PHE A 60 -2.89 -7.10 -17.58
N LYS A 61 -3.65 -7.47 -18.61
CA LYS A 61 -3.45 -6.99 -19.98
C LYS A 61 -3.63 -5.48 -20.12
N HIS A 62 -4.59 -4.90 -19.39
CA HIS A 62 -4.84 -3.47 -19.40
C HIS A 62 -3.74 -2.69 -18.65
N ASP A 63 -3.42 -3.09 -17.42
CA ASP A 63 -2.50 -2.34 -16.54
C ASP A 63 -1.02 -2.66 -16.82
N HIS A 64 -0.70 -3.85 -17.33
CA HIS A 64 0.66 -4.34 -17.57
C HIS A 64 0.85 -4.82 -19.02
N ARG A 65 0.34 -4.04 -19.99
CA ARG A 65 0.30 -4.43 -21.40
C ARG A 65 1.63 -4.92 -21.98
N LEU A 66 2.73 -4.23 -21.67
CA LEU A 66 4.06 -4.60 -22.16
C LEU A 66 4.54 -5.95 -21.61
N GLU A 67 4.18 -6.29 -20.38
CA GLU A 67 4.52 -7.57 -19.78
C GLU A 67 3.65 -8.70 -20.36
N TYR A 68 2.35 -8.43 -20.52
CA TYR A 68 1.42 -9.34 -21.18
C TYR A 68 1.87 -9.67 -22.61
N ASP A 69 2.18 -8.66 -23.43
CA ASP A 69 2.59 -8.86 -24.83
C ASP A 69 3.90 -9.68 -24.89
N ARG A 70 4.87 -9.40 -24.01
CA ARG A 70 6.11 -10.19 -23.92
C ARG A 70 5.85 -11.66 -23.57
N LEU A 71 4.95 -11.94 -22.64
CA LEU A 71 4.60 -13.32 -22.23
C LEU A 71 3.84 -14.08 -23.32
N VAL A 72 3.04 -13.37 -24.13
CA VAL A 72 2.38 -13.95 -25.31
C VAL A 72 3.41 -14.28 -26.39
N GLU A 73 4.32 -13.34 -26.69
CA GLU A 73 5.38 -13.53 -27.69
C GLU A 73 6.35 -14.65 -27.31
N SER A 74 6.70 -14.79 -26.04
CA SER A 74 7.56 -15.88 -25.55
C SER A 74 6.83 -17.22 -25.40
N GLY A 75 5.49 -17.25 -25.51
CA GLY A 75 4.67 -18.43 -25.27
C GLY A 75 4.65 -18.88 -23.81
N GLU A 76 5.03 -18.02 -22.87
CA GLU A 76 5.11 -18.34 -21.44
C GLU A 76 3.84 -17.98 -20.65
N LEU A 77 2.89 -17.26 -21.25
CA LEU A 77 1.68 -16.79 -20.57
C LEU A 77 0.96 -17.90 -19.77
N ASP A 78 0.79 -19.08 -20.38
CA ASP A 78 0.09 -20.21 -19.76
C ASP A 78 0.74 -20.71 -18.47
N ARG A 79 2.07 -20.52 -18.33
CA ARG A 79 2.80 -20.89 -17.10
C ARG A 79 2.46 -20.00 -15.92
N HIS A 80 1.98 -18.78 -16.19
CA HIS A 80 1.61 -17.79 -15.18
C HIS A 80 0.10 -17.80 -14.87
N LEU A 81 -0.70 -18.56 -15.62
CA LEU A 81 -2.12 -18.73 -15.33
C LEU A 81 -2.31 -19.58 -14.08
N VAL A 82 -2.91 -18.97 -13.07
CA VAL A 82 -3.17 -19.60 -11.77
C VAL A 82 -4.65 -19.67 -11.47
N ARG A 83 -5.04 -20.64 -10.62
CA ARG A 83 -6.42 -20.71 -10.14
C ARG A 83 -6.78 -19.48 -9.33
N ARG A 84 -7.99 -18.96 -9.57
CA ARG A 84 -8.61 -17.89 -8.77
C ARG A 84 -8.51 -18.19 -7.26
N PRO A 85 -8.28 -17.20 -6.39
CA PRO A 85 -8.36 -17.39 -4.95
C PRO A 85 -9.70 -18.02 -4.53
N SER A 86 -9.71 -18.71 -3.38
CA SER A 86 -10.96 -19.18 -2.80
C SER A 86 -11.77 -17.99 -2.28
N ARG A 87 -13.10 -18.11 -2.24
CA ARG A 87 -13.98 -17.05 -1.71
C ARG A 87 -13.61 -16.61 -0.30
N ARG A 88 -13.15 -17.55 0.54
CA ARG A 88 -12.69 -17.25 1.91
C ARG A 88 -11.43 -16.40 1.91
N ALA A 89 -10.48 -16.71 1.03
CA ALA A 89 -9.25 -15.93 0.88
C ALA A 89 -9.55 -14.51 0.36
N ASP A 90 -10.43 -14.38 -0.63
CA ASP A 90 -10.85 -13.06 -1.13
C ASP A 90 -11.53 -12.24 -0.04
N LEU A 91 -12.46 -12.82 0.73
CA LEU A 91 -13.13 -12.11 1.82
C LEU A 91 -12.17 -11.70 2.94
N ALA A 92 -11.24 -12.58 3.33
CA ALA A 92 -10.23 -12.26 4.33
C ALA A 92 -9.30 -11.14 3.85
N ALA A 93 -8.85 -11.21 2.60
CA ALA A 93 -8.05 -10.16 1.97
C ALA A 93 -8.80 -8.83 1.98
N SER A 94 -10.03 -8.79 1.47
CA SER A 94 -10.86 -7.57 1.46
C SER A 94 -11.06 -6.98 2.86
N PHE A 95 -11.29 -7.83 3.87
CA PHE A 95 -11.43 -7.38 5.26
C PHE A 95 -10.15 -6.74 5.78
N ILE A 96 -9.01 -7.42 5.61
CA ILE A 96 -7.70 -6.90 6.05
C ILE A 96 -7.41 -5.57 5.35
N THR A 97 -7.60 -5.48 4.03
CA THR A 97 -7.33 -4.22 3.33
C THR A 97 -8.26 -3.11 3.79
N THR A 98 -9.54 -3.41 4.03
CA THR A 98 -10.49 -2.41 4.55
C THR A 98 -10.03 -1.87 5.90
N VAL A 99 -9.60 -2.74 6.81
CA VAL A 99 -9.05 -2.32 8.12
C VAL A 99 -7.82 -1.43 7.92
N LEU A 100 -6.87 -1.82 7.07
CA LEU A 100 -5.66 -1.02 6.83
C LEU A 100 -5.96 0.36 6.23
N ILE A 101 -6.90 0.46 5.30
CA ILE A 101 -7.31 1.76 4.74
C ILE A 101 -7.97 2.61 5.81
N MET A 102 -8.90 2.06 6.58
CA MET A 102 -9.55 2.82 7.65
C MET A 102 -8.56 3.28 8.71
N SER A 103 -7.58 2.44 9.07
CA SER A 103 -6.47 2.84 9.94
C SER A 103 -5.61 3.95 9.32
N GLY A 104 -5.28 3.85 8.03
CA GLY A 104 -4.54 4.89 7.31
C GLY A 104 -5.27 6.24 7.30
N LEU A 105 -6.54 6.25 6.93
CA LEU A 105 -7.37 7.47 6.94
C LEU A 105 -7.53 8.05 8.35
N ALA A 106 -7.68 7.20 9.36
CA ALA A 106 -7.73 7.64 10.75
C ALA A 106 -6.40 8.28 11.20
N LEU A 107 -5.26 7.65 10.90
CA LEU A 107 -3.94 8.19 11.21
C LEU A 107 -3.69 9.51 10.46
N LEU A 108 -4.04 9.60 9.18
CA LEU A 108 -3.96 10.85 8.43
C LEU A 108 -4.79 11.95 9.11
N THR A 109 -6.02 11.64 9.51
CA THR A 109 -6.89 12.59 10.20
C THR A 109 -6.27 13.08 11.50
N LEU A 110 -5.71 12.17 12.32
CA LEU A 110 -5.04 12.52 13.57
C LEU A 110 -3.80 13.41 13.32
N VAL A 111 -2.99 13.09 12.32
CA VAL A 111 -1.83 13.91 11.93
C VAL A 111 -2.27 15.30 11.49
N LEU A 112 -3.31 15.41 10.66
CA LEU A 112 -3.83 16.70 10.21
C LEU A 112 -4.38 17.53 11.36
N ILE A 113 -5.13 16.92 12.29
CA ILE A 113 -5.59 17.61 13.51
C ILE A 113 -4.38 18.11 14.30
N GLY A 114 -3.37 17.28 14.52
CA GLY A 114 -2.16 17.66 15.23
C GLY A 114 -1.45 18.86 14.60
N VAL A 115 -1.28 18.85 13.27
CA VAL A 115 -0.66 19.96 12.53
C VAL A 115 -1.50 21.24 12.60
N MET A 116 -2.83 21.14 12.48
CA MET A 116 -3.72 22.32 12.47
C MET A 116 -3.96 22.92 13.86
N THR A 117 -3.76 22.15 14.93
CA THR A 117 -4.02 22.58 16.31
C THR A 117 -2.76 22.79 17.15
N SER A 118 -1.58 22.40 16.65
CA SER A 118 -0.33 22.66 17.35
C SER A 118 -0.12 24.18 17.48
N PRO A 119 0.23 24.68 18.68
CA PRO A 119 0.65 26.06 18.83
C PRO A 119 1.85 26.33 17.91
N SER A 120 1.83 27.48 17.23
CA SER A 120 2.96 28.02 16.48
C SER A 120 4.10 28.42 17.40
#